data_AF-A0A972ZXG5-F1
#
_entry.id   AF-A0A972ZXG5-F1
#
_cell.length_a   1.000
_cell.length_b   1.000
_cell.length_c   1.000
_cell.angle_alpha   90.00
_cell.angle_beta   90.00
_cell.angle_gamma   90.00
#
_symmetry.space_group_name_H-M   'P 1'
#
loop_
_entity.id
_entity.type
_entity.pdbx_description
1 polymer ?
#
loop_
_entity_poly.entity_id
_entity_poly.type
_entity_poly.pdbx_seq_one_letter_code
_entity_poly.pdbx_strand_id
1 'polypeptide(L)' 'HFPANAINWSVENSRAGVSVGGVLSRAALGGFLNAAREIKEQGTFTFAEDVPSHGELNASFGD' A
#
# COMPACT_ATOMS: atom_id res chain seq x y z
N HIS A 1 13.70 33.63 -25.60
CA HIS A 1 13.39 34.22 -24.30
C HIS A 1 12.55 33.21 -23.53
N PHE A 2 13.16 32.43 -22.63
CA PHE A 2 12.43 31.44 -21.83
C PHE A 2 11.66 32.17 -20.73
N PRO A 3 10.36 31.90 -20.54
CA PRO A 3 9.58 32.62 -19.56
C PRO A 3 10.02 32.17 -18.16
N ALA A 4 10.28 33.14 -17.26
CA ALA A 4 10.79 32.91 -15.91
C ALA A 4 9.91 31.97 -15.06
N ASN A 5 8.65 31.75 -15.45
CA ASN A 5 7.73 30.83 -14.78
C ASN A 5 8.03 29.34 -15.05
N ALA A 6 8.74 28.99 -16.12
CA ALA A 6 9.03 27.60 -16.48
C ALA A 6 10.01 26.94 -15.49
N ILE A 7 10.95 27.72 -14.93
CA ILE A 7 11.86 27.26 -13.87
C ILE A 7 11.09 27.01 -12.57
N ASN A 8 10.12 27.88 -12.24
CA ASN A 8 9.32 27.74 -11.04
C ASN A 8 8.42 26.50 -11.09
N TRP A 9 7.81 26.22 -12.25
CA TRP A 9 7.01 25.01 -12.48
C TRP A 9 7.85 23.73 -12.32
N SER A 10 9.07 23.72 -12.83
CA SER A 10 9.95 22.56 -12.70
C SER A 10 10.30 22.29 -11.23
N VAL A 11 10.59 23.31 -10.43
CA VAL A 11 10.93 23.14 -9.00
C VAL A 11 9.72 22.68 -8.18
N GLU A 12 8.54 23.27 -8.41
CA GLU A 12 7.29 22.93 -7.71
C GLU A 12 6.84 21.49 -7.98
N ASN A 13 7.07 20.99 -9.19
CA ASN A 13 6.68 19.65 -9.63
C ASN A 13 7.79 18.58 -9.51
N SER A 14 9.00 18.93 -9.06
CA SER A 14 10.16 18.01 -8.95
C SER A 14 10.13 17.09 -7.72
N ARG A 15 8.95 16.66 -7.26
CA ARG A 15 8.89 15.63 -6.20
C ARG A 15 9.12 14.26 -6.82
N ALA A 16 10.35 13.76 -6.69
CA ALA A 16 10.63 12.34 -6.87
C ALA A 16 9.70 11.54 -5.96
N GLY A 17 8.99 10.55 -6.53
CA GLY A 17 8.00 9.75 -5.82
C GLY A 17 8.56 9.17 -4.51
N VAL A 18 7.78 9.27 -3.44
CA VAL A 18 8.17 8.71 -2.14
C VAL A 18 8.16 7.18 -2.23
N SER A 19 9.30 6.53 -1.97
CA SER A 19 9.39 5.06 -1.98
C SER A 19 8.88 4.49 -0.66
N VAL A 20 7.72 3.83 -0.71
CA VAL A 20 7.03 3.21 0.45
C VAL A 20 7.16 1.67 0.50
N GLY A 21 7.90 1.06 -0.43
CA GLY A 21 7.93 -0.41 -0.59
C GLY A 21 8.30 -1.17 0.69
N GLY A 22 9.35 -0.73 1.41
CA GLY A 22 9.79 -1.42 2.64
C GLY A 22 8.79 -1.34 3.79
N VAL A 23 8.01 -0.27 3.88
CA VAL A 23 6.97 -0.11 4.91
C VAL A 23 5.77 -1.00 4.59
N LEU A 24 5.35 -1.03 3.33
CA LEU A 24 4.28 -1.91 2.86
C LEU A 24 4.62 -3.38 3.07
N SER A 25 5.85 -3.81 2.76
CA SER A 25 6.28 -5.19 3.00
C SER A 25 6.21 -5.60 4.47
N ARG A 26 6.57 -4.70 5.39
CA ARG A 26 6.46 -4.97 6.84
C ARG A 26 5.02 -5.05 7.31
N ALA A 27 4.15 -4.18 6.79
CA ALA A 27 2.72 -4.22 7.11
C ALA A 27 2.08 -5.54 6.65
N ALA A 28 2.36 -5.96 5.41
CA ALA A 28 1.87 -7.22 4.87
C ALA A 28 2.38 -8.43 5.69
N LEU A 29 3.68 -8.46 6.02
CA LEU A 29 4.26 -9.56 6.79
C LEU A 29 3.73 -9.61 8.23
N GLY A 30 3.46 -8.45 8.84
CA GLY A 30 2.84 -8.36 10.16
C GLY A 30 1.43 -8.95 10.18
N GLY A 31 0.58 -8.59 9.21
CA GLY A 31 -0.76 -9.17 9.06
C GLY A 31 -0.71 -10.68 8.84
N PHE A 32 0.19 -11.15 7.97
CA PHE A 32 0.39 -12.57 7.71
C PHE A 32 0.80 -13.35 8.96
N LEU A 33 1.75 -12.84 9.75
CA LEU A 33 2.21 -13.50 10.98
C LEU A 33 1.11 -13.58 12.05
N ASN A 34 0.25 -12.56 12.14
CA ASN A 34 -0.87 -12.56 13.06
C ASN A 34 -1.89 -13.64 12.67
N ALA A 35 -2.25 -13.74 11.38
CA ALA A 35 -3.12 -14.80 10.88
C ALA A 35 -2.52 -16.20 11.12
N ALA A 36 -1.21 -16.38 10.87
CA ALA A 36 -0.54 -17.66 11.11
C ALA A 36 -0.53 -18.06 12.60
N ARG A 37 -0.42 -17.09 13.51
CA ARG A 37 -0.53 -17.34 14.96
C ARG A 37 -1.93 -17.78 15.35
N GLU A 38 -2.97 -17.09 14.86
CA GLU A 38 -4.36 -17.47 15.11
C GLU A 38 -4.63 -18.93 14.67
N ILE A 39 -4.23 -19.27 13.44
CA ILE A 39 -4.38 -20.63 12.91
C ILE A 39 -3.66 -21.65 13.80
N LYS A 40 -2.43 -21.34 14.23
CA LYS A 40 -1.62 -22.25 15.05
C LYS A 40 -2.16 -22.43 16.47
N GLU A 41 -2.61 -21.35 17.10
CA GLU A 41 -2.94 -21.32 18.53
C GLU A 41 -4.42 -21.60 18.79
N GLN A 42 -5.30 -21.11 17.93
CA GLN A 42 -6.75 -21.12 18.13
C GLN A 42 -7.47 -22.03 17.12
N GLY A 43 -6.85 -22.31 15.96
CA GLY A 43 -7.44 -23.15 14.93
C GLY A 43 -8.62 -22.48 14.20
N THR A 44 -8.68 -21.15 14.26
CA THR A 44 -9.75 -20.32 13.67
C THR A 44 -9.23 -19.51 12.48
N PHE A 45 -10.14 -18.86 11.75
CA PHE A 45 -9.87 -18.06 10.56
C PHE A 45 -10.55 -16.68 10.59
N THR A 46 -10.71 -16.11 11.79
CA THR A 46 -11.38 -14.83 12.02
C THR A 46 -10.66 -13.67 11.33
N PHE A 47 -9.33 -13.75 11.12
CA PHE A 47 -8.61 -12.78 10.29
C PHE A 47 -9.21 -12.56 8.89
N ALA A 48 -9.95 -13.53 8.34
CA ALA A 48 -10.56 -13.44 7.02
C ALA A 48 -11.77 -12.49 6.99
N GLU A 49 -12.36 -12.16 8.13
CA GLU A 49 -13.52 -11.24 8.22
C GLU A 49 -13.14 -9.79 7.88
N ASP A 50 -11.88 -9.42 8.12
CA ASP A 50 -11.35 -8.07 7.87
C ASP A 50 -10.71 -7.93 6.47
N VAL A 51 -10.69 -8.99 5.66
CA VAL A 51 -10.07 -8.97 4.33
C VAL A 51 -11.04 -8.39 3.31
N PRO A 52 -10.63 -7.38 2.51
CA PRO A 52 -11.47 -6.83 1.45
C PRO A 52 -11.91 -7.91 0.47
N SER A 53 -13.14 -7.82 -0.01
CA SER A 53 -13.65 -8.75 -1.00
C SER A 53 -12.84 -8.69 -2.30
N HIS A 54 -12.86 -9.77 -3.08
CA HIS A 54 -12.22 -9.79 -4.41
C HIS A 54 -12.72 -8.65 -5.32
N GLY A 55 -13.99 -8.24 -5.19
CA GLY A 55 -14.55 -7.12 -5.94
C GLY A 55 -13.91 -5.78 -5.56
N GLU A 56 -13.71 -5.54 -4.26
CA GLU A 56 -13.05 -4.33 -3.75
C GLU A 56 -11.57 -4.28 -4.10
N LEU A 57 -10.87 -5.43 -4.05
CA LEU A 57 -9.47 -5.52 -4.46
C LEU A 57 -9.33 -5.23 -5.96
N ASN A 58 -10.18 -5.82 -6.81
CA ASN A 58 -10.16 -5.54 -8.24
C ASN A 58 -10.52 -4.09 -8.55
N ALA A 59 -11.45 -3.47 -7.81
CA ALA A 59 -11.75 -2.05 -8.00
C ALA A 59 -10.62 -1.11 -7.51
N SER A 60 -9.80 -1.56 -6.55
CA SER A 60 -8.71 -0.77 -5.98
C SER A 60 -7.40 -0.87 -6.79
N PHE A 61 -7.17 -2.00 -7.47
CA PHE A 61 -5.93 -2.28 -8.20
C PHE A 61 -6.12 -2.55 -9.69
N GLY A 62 -7.36 -2.70 -10.14
CA GLY A 62 -7.71 -2.90 -11.55
C GLY A 62 -8.03 -1.57 -12.21
N ASP A 63 -7.06 -1.08 -12.98
CA ASP A 63 -7.23 -0.15 -14.11
C ASP A 63 -6.63 -0.83 -15.35
#